data_AF-A0A1M6PLZ9-F1
#
_entry.id   AF-A0A1M6PLZ9-F1
#
_cell.length_a   1.000
_cell.length_b   1.000
_cell.length_c   1.000
_cell.angle_alpha   90.00
_cell.angle_beta   90.00
_cell.angle_gamma   90.00
#
_symmetry.space_group_name_H-M   'P 1'
#
loop_
_entity.id
_entity.type
_entity.pdbx_description
1 polymer ?
#
loop_
_entity_poly.entity_id
_entity_poly.type
_entity_poly.pdbx_seq_one_letter_code
_entity_poly.pdbx_strand_id
1 'polypeptide(L)'
;MSTDRLPPLPDDALTAEQRAVAERIVAGPRGRLGGPFVPVLHSPQAAEHLQALGAYLRFGCGLPARVFELAVLLVARHRDQGFEWAHHEPLARAAGLPDEVIAAIAADERPTGLTDAEVAAYDLVTEALRGNDVAQRTYERAVAQFGERGVVELVVTAGYYTTLAMVMNLARTPVPPGAPVLPARNRDERGRPCPPPRTGCTTRCTAPVRSRCSSCPASAARPGAGTG
;
A
#
# COMPACT_ATOMS: atom_id res chain seq x y z
N MET A 1 21.37 3.38 3.19
CA MET A 1 20.27 2.61 2.60
C MET A 1 19.92 1.48 3.57
N SER A 2 18.64 1.19 3.78
CA SER A 2 18.22 0.11 4.68
C SER A 2 18.52 -1.24 4.04
N THR A 3 19.21 -2.15 4.74
CA THR A 3 19.56 -3.48 4.23
C THR A 3 18.32 -4.32 3.96
N ASP A 4 18.24 -4.92 2.77
CA ASP A 4 17.26 -5.97 2.43
C ASP A 4 17.53 -7.21 3.30
N ARG A 5 16.52 -7.64 4.05
CA ARG A 5 16.62 -8.73 5.03
C ARG A 5 16.37 -10.10 4.41
N LEU A 6 15.67 -10.16 3.27
CA LEU A 6 15.34 -11.40 2.57
C LEU A 6 15.56 -11.19 1.06
N PRO A 7 16.81 -10.98 0.63
CA PRO A 7 17.15 -10.82 -0.78
C PRO A 7 16.91 -12.13 -1.56
N PRO A 8 16.92 -12.09 -2.91
CA PRO A 8 16.84 -13.29 -3.73
C PRO A 8 17.82 -14.38 -3.28
N LEU A 9 17.31 -15.59 -3.09
CA LEU A 9 18.14 -16.76 -2.81
C LEU A 9 18.95 -17.11 -4.07
N PRO A 10 20.27 -17.36 -3.93
CA PRO A 10 21.08 -17.92 -5.02
C PRO A 10 20.51 -19.26 -5.52
N ASP A 11 20.65 -19.53 -6.81
CA ASP A 11 20.09 -20.75 -7.43
C ASP A 11 20.61 -22.03 -6.79
N ASP A 12 21.86 -22.06 -6.33
CA ASP A 12 22.49 -23.20 -5.65
C ASP A 12 22.07 -23.35 -4.18
N ALA A 13 21.45 -22.32 -3.59
CA ALA A 13 20.93 -22.33 -2.23
C ALA A 13 19.45 -22.74 -2.13
N LEU A 14 18.73 -22.83 -3.26
CA LEU A 14 17.33 -23.24 -3.28
C LEU A 14 17.17 -24.72 -2.93
N THR A 15 16.29 -25.02 -1.98
CA THR A 15 15.82 -26.40 -1.77
C THR A 15 15.03 -26.88 -3.00
N ALA A 16 14.87 -28.19 -3.14
CA ALA A 16 14.07 -28.77 -4.23
C ALA A 16 12.63 -28.23 -4.24
N GLU A 17 12.03 -28.03 -3.06
CA GLU A 17 10.67 -27.48 -2.94
C GLU A 17 10.60 -26.01 -3.37
N GLN A 18 11.55 -25.18 -2.92
CA GLN A 18 11.63 -23.77 -3.33
C GLN A 18 11.85 -23.64 -4.83
N ARG A 19 12.73 -24.46 -5.40
CA ARG A 19 12.96 -24.49 -6.85
C ARG A 19 11.68 -24.81 -7.61
N ALA A 20 10.96 -25.85 -7.20
CA ALA A 20 9.72 -26.25 -7.86
C ALA A 20 8.64 -25.15 -7.79
N VAL A 21 8.50 -24.46 -6.65
CA VAL A 21 7.56 -23.33 -6.51
C VAL A 21 8.00 -22.14 -7.37
N ALA A 22 9.29 -21.80 -7.38
CA ALA A 22 9.84 -20.72 -8.22
C ALA A 22 9.56 -20.96 -9.70
N GLU A 23 9.78 -22.19 -10.18
CA GLU A 23 9.48 -22.59 -11.57
C GLU A 23 7.99 -22.45 -11.89
N ARG A 24 7.08 -22.85 -10.98
CA ARG A 24 5.63 -22.65 -11.17
C ARG A 24 5.22 -21.18 -11.18
N ILE A 25 5.84 -20.33 -10.34
CA ILE A 25 5.61 -18.88 -10.36
C ILE A 25 5.97 -18.30 -11.72
N VAL A 26 7.14 -18.68 -12.26
CA VAL A 26 7.65 -18.21 -13.56
C VAL A 26 6.81 -18.73 -14.72
N ALA A 27 6.43 -20.02 -14.71
CA ALA A 27 5.61 -20.63 -15.76
C ALA A 27 4.14 -20.16 -15.74
N GLY A 28 3.65 -19.66 -14.62
CA GLY A 28 2.29 -19.14 -14.48
C GLY A 28 2.10 -17.76 -15.12
N PRO A 29 0.87 -17.20 -15.05
CA PRO A 29 0.52 -15.93 -15.71
C PRO A 29 1.29 -14.70 -15.18
N ARG A 30 2.06 -14.84 -14.09
CA ARG A 30 2.96 -13.79 -13.60
C ARG A 30 4.22 -13.65 -14.45
N GLY A 31 4.68 -14.73 -15.08
CA GLY A 31 5.85 -14.76 -15.97
C GLY A 31 7.21 -14.52 -15.30
N ARG A 32 7.27 -14.21 -14.00
CA ARG A 32 8.53 -13.93 -13.29
C ARG A 32 8.43 -14.17 -11.79
N LEU A 33 9.55 -14.53 -11.18
CA LEU A 33 9.76 -14.47 -9.73
C LEU A 33 10.32 -13.08 -9.37
N GLY A 34 9.59 -12.29 -8.60
CA GLY A 34 10.03 -10.95 -8.23
C GLY A 34 9.12 -10.30 -7.19
N GLY A 35 9.60 -9.19 -6.63
CA GLY A 35 8.86 -8.40 -5.64
C GLY A 35 8.46 -9.25 -4.43
N PRO A 36 7.17 -9.39 -4.12
CA PRO A 36 6.71 -10.09 -2.93
C PRO A 36 7.09 -11.57 -2.91
N PHE A 37 7.25 -12.22 -4.06
CA PHE A 37 7.54 -13.66 -4.09
C PHE A 37 9.00 -14.01 -3.79
N VAL A 38 9.91 -13.03 -3.80
CA VAL A 38 11.29 -13.23 -3.33
C VAL A 38 11.32 -13.58 -1.84
N PRO A 39 10.83 -12.73 -0.91
CA PRO A 39 10.83 -13.06 0.51
C PRO A 39 9.84 -14.17 0.88
N VAL A 40 8.71 -14.30 0.19
CA VAL A 40 7.73 -15.37 0.48
C VAL A 40 8.30 -16.76 0.14
N LEU A 41 9.25 -16.89 -0.79
CA LEU A 41 9.87 -18.16 -1.16
C LEU A 41 10.64 -18.83 0.00
N HIS A 42 10.96 -18.10 1.07
CA HIS A 42 11.46 -18.71 2.31
C HIS A 42 10.43 -19.65 2.96
N SER A 43 9.15 -19.56 2.60
CA SER A 43 8.10 -20.52 2.90
C SER A 43 7.44 -21.00 1.60
N PRO A 44 7.93 -22.10 0.98
CA PRO A 44 7.46 -22.55 -0.33
C PRO A 44 5.95 -22.85 -0.38
N GLN A 45 5.38 -23.42 0.69
CA GLN A 45 3.94 -23.68 0.77
C GLN A 45 3.12 -22.37 0.81
N ALA A 46 3.58 -21.37 1.57
CA ALA A 46 2.92 -20.06 1.57
C ALA A 46 3.05 -19.38 0.20
N ALA A 47 4.22 -19.49 -0.45
CA ALA A 47 4.43 -18.98 -1.80
C ALA A 47 3.46 -19.61 -2.81
N GLU A 48 3.26 -20.94 -2.75
CA GLU A 48 2.30 -21.64 -3.61
C GLU A 48 0.87 -21.08 -3.44
N HIS A 49 0.39 -20.98 -2.20
CA HIS A 49 -0.98 -20.51 -1.94
C HIS A 49 -1.18 -19.04 -2.29
N LEU A 50 -0.21 -18.18 -1.98
CA LEU A 50 -0.25 -16.76 -2.33
C LEU A 50 -0.11 -16.55 -3.84
N GLN A 51 0.64 -17.42 -4.53
CA GLN A 51 0.74 -17.43 -5.98
C GLN A 51 -0.61 -17.81 -6.59
N ALA A 52 -1.25 -18.88 -6.14
CA ALA A 52 -2.56 -19.28 -6.65
C ALA A 52 -3.62 -18.19 -6.42
N LEU A 53 -3.70 -17.65 -5.20
CA LEU A 53 -4.68 -16.60 -4.87
C LEU A 53 -4.47 -15.33 -5.70
N GLY A 54 -3.24 -14.83 -5.81
CA GLY A 54 -3.02 -13.63 -6.62
C GLY A 54 -3.19 -13.85 -8.13
N ALA A 55 -3.05 -15.08 -8.63
CA ALA A 55 -3.36 -15.39 -10.02
C ALA A 55 -4.88 -15.32 -10.25
N TYR A 56 -5.66 -15.90 -9.33
CA TYR A 56 -7.12 -15.75 -9.33
C TYR A 56 -7.53 -14.27 -9.28
N LEU A 57 -7.02 -13.50 -8.33
CA LEU A 57 -7.42 -12.10 -8.17
C LEU A 57 -7.03 -11.21 -9.37
N ARG A 58 -5.89 -11.45 -10.02
CA ARG A 58 -5.45 -10.61 -11.15
C ARG A 58 -6.07 -11.00 -12.49
N PHE A 59 -6.40 -12.28 -12.68
CA PHE A 59 -6.73 -12.81 -14.00
C PHE A 59 -8.04 -13.60 -14.07
N GLY A 60 -8.64 -13.93 -12.92
CA GLY A 60 -9.84 -14.77 -12.83
C GLY A 60 -11.01 -14.18 -12.04
N CYS A 61 -10.77 -13.17 -11.18
CA CYS A 61 -11.84 -12.49 -10.46
C CYS A 61 -12.49 -11.40 -11.35
N GLY A 62 -13.76 -11.11 -11.11
CA GLY A 62 -14.60 -10.34 -12.04
C GLY A 62 -14.55 -8.82 -11.82
N LEU A 63 -13.61 -8.32 -11.01
CA LEU A 63 -13.54 -6.91 -10.66
C LEU A 63 -13.10 -6.08 -11.88
N PRO A 64 -13.74 -4.91 -12.14
CA PRO A 64 -13.24 -3.98 -13.13
C PRO A 64 -11.79 -3.59 -12.83
N ALA A 65 -10.93 -3.54 -13.86
CA ALA A 65 -9.49 -3.26 -13.68
C ALA A 65 -9.23 -1.96 -12.89
N ARG A 66 -10.01 -0.90 -13.15
CA ARG A 66 -9.93 0.36 -12.39
C ARG A 66 -10.19 0.17 -10.89
N VAL A 67 -11.20 -0.61 -10.53
CA VAL A 67 -11.57 -0.89 -9.13
C VAL A 67 -10.51 -1.75 -8.46
N PHE A 68 -9.99 -2.75 -9.17
CA PHE A 68 -8.89 -3.59 -8.69
C PHE A 68 -7.66 -2.73 -8.36
N GLU A 69 -7.17 -1.96 -9.33
CA GLU A 69 -5.97 -1.14 -9.15
C GLU A 69 -6.18 -0.02 -8.11
N LEU A 70 -7.37 0.56 -8.02
CA LEU A 70 -7.74 1.49 -6.95
C LEU A 70 -7.53 0.85 -5.57
N ALA A 71 -8.05 -0.37 -5.37
CA ALA A 71 -7.89 -1.09 -4.11
C ALA A 71 -6.42 -1.36 -3.78
N VAL A 72 -5.61 -1.74 -4.77
CA VAL A 72 -4.17 -1.98 -4.56
C VAL A 72 -3.43 -0.70 -4.19
N LEU A 73 -3.71 0.42 -4.86
CA LEU A 73 -3.10 1.71 -4.51
C LEU A 73 -3.49 2.18 -3.10
N LEU A 74 -4.74 1.96 -2.68
CA LEU A 74 -5.18 2.26 -1.31
C LEU A 74 -4.43 1.42 -0.27
N VAL A 75 -4.20 0.13 -0.54
CA VAL A 75 -3.41 -0.75 0.34
C VAL A 75 -1.95 -0.31 0.38
N ALA A 76 -1.32 -0.11 -0.78
CA ALA A 76 0.06 0.32 -0.90
C ALA A 76 0.28 1.62 -0.13
N ARG A 77 -0.65 2.58 -0.25
CA ARG A 77 -0.61 3.81 0.54
C ARG A 77 -0.83 3.55 2.02
N HIS A 78 -1.84 2.78 2.40
CA HIS A 78 -2.16 2.48 3.79
C HIS A 78 -0.95 1.89 4.52
N ARG A 79 -0.23 0.97 3.88
CA ARG A 79 0.95 0.26 4.40
C ARG A 79 2.29 0.95 4.13
N ASP A 80 2.29 2.12 3.50
CA ASP A 80 3.49 2.83 3.05
C ASP A 80 4.44 1.91 2.23
N GLN A 81 3.87 1.08 1.35
CA GLN A 81 4.56 0.02 0.61
C GLN A 81 5.00 0.51 -0.78
N GLY A 82 6.28 0.85 -0.92
CA GLY A 82 6.82 1.46 -2.13
C GLY A 82 6.94 0.55 -3.36
N PHE A 83 7.19 -0.75 -3.19
CA PHE A 83 7.28 -1.70 -4.30
C PHE A 83 5.90 -1.93 -4.93
N GLU A 84 4.87 -2.13 -4.11
CA GLU A 84 3.48 -2.27 -4.59
C GLU A 84 3.06 -1.03 -5.35
N TRP A 85 3.30 0.16 -4.77
CA TRP A 85 3.03 1.42 -5.44
C TRP A 85 3.74 1.51 -6.79
N ALA A 86 5.05 1.26 -6.82
CA ALA A 86 5.86 1.32 -8.03
C ALA A 86 5.38 0.33 -9.12
N HIS A 87 4.85 -0.83 -8.72
CA HIS A 87 4.34 -1.82 -9.67
C HIS A 87 2.92 -1.49 -10.15
N HIS A 88 2.06 -0.97 -9.28
CA HIS A 88 0.63 -0.81 -9.56
C HIS A 88 0.23 0.59 -10.01
N GLU A 89 0.98 1.64 -9.72
CA GLU A 89 0.68 2.99 -10.23
C GLU A 89 0.62 3.05 -11.77
N PRO A 90 1.57 2.45 -12.51
CA PRO A 90 1.46 2.40 -13.97
C PRO A 90 0.26 1.58 -14.47
N LEU A 91 -0.11 0.53 -13.73
CA LEU A 91 -1.26 -0.33 -14.07
C LEU A 91 -2.58 0.38 -13.81
N ALA A 92 -2.69 1.12 -12.70
CA ALA A 92 -3.80 2.00 -12.37
C ALA A 92 -4.03 3.04 -13.46
N ARG A 93 -2.95 3.74 -13.89
CA ARG A 93 -3.01 4.70 -14.99
C ARG A 93 -3.44 4.02 -16.29
N ALA A 94 -2.87 2.87 -16.63
CA ALA A 94 -3.23 2.12 -17.84
C ALA A 94 -4.69 1.61 -17.82
N ALA A 95 -5.24 1.29 -16.64
CA ALA A 95 -6.64 0.95 -16.46
C ALA A 95 -7.58 2.16 -16.60
N GLY A 96 -7.04 3.39 -16.61
CA GLY A 96 -7.80 4.62 -16.81
C GLY A 96 -8.20 5.33 -15.51
N LEU A 97 -7.52 5.06 -14.39
CA LEU A 97 -7.64 5.92 -13.21
C LEU A 97 -6.99 7.29 -13.52
N PRO A 98 -7.69 8.41 -13.26
CA PRO A 98 -7.15 9.73 -13.50
C PRO A 98 -5.91 10.03 -12.65
N ASP A 99 -4.97 10.82 -13.19
CA ASP A 99 -3.73 11.17 -12.48
C ASP A 99 -4.00 11.94 -11.17
N GLU A 100 -5.06 12.76 -11.13
CA GLU A 100 -5.50 13.46 -9.92
C GLU A 100 -5.98 12.50 -8.83
N VAL A 101 -6.57 11.36 -9.20
CA VAL A 101 -7.00 10.33 -8.25
C VAL A 101 -5.78 9.62 -7.68
N ILE A 102 -4.84 9.21 -8.53
CA ILE A 102 -3.59 8.58 -8.11
C ILE A 102 -2.80 9.53 -7.21
N ALA A 103 -2.69 10.80 -7.57
CA ALA A 103 -1.99 11.82 -6.79
C ALA A 103 -2.64 12.03 -5.40
N ALA A 104 -3.96 12.10 -5.32
CA ALA A 104 -4.67 12.22 -4.04
C ALA A 104 -4.40 10.99 -3.15
N ILE A 105 -4.45 9.78 -3.70
CA ILE A 105 -4.10 8.56 -2.94
C ILE A 105 -2.64 8.63 -2.47
N ALA A 106 -1.70 9.05 -3.33
CA ALA A 106 -0.29 9.21 -2.97
C ALA A 106 -0.10 10.21 -1.81
N ALA A 107 -0.94 11.24 -1.73
CA ALA A 107 -0.96 12.23 -0.67
C ALA A 107 -1.66 11.74 0.62
N ASP A 108 -2.24 10.53 0.63
CA ASP A 108 -3.13 10.02 1.69
C ASP A 108 -4.44 10.82 1.84
N GLU A 109 -4.89 11.43 0.75
CA GLU A 109 -6.10 12.24 0.68
C GLU A 109 -7.21 11.47 -0.02
N ARG A 110 -8.47 11.82 0.29
CA ARG A 110 -9.62 11.26 -0.43
C ARG A 110 -9.67 11.88 -1.84
N PRO A 111 -9.63 11.07 -2.91
CA PRO A 111 -9.81 11.59 -4.26
C PRO A 111 -11.19 12.18 -4.50
N THR A 112 -11.26 13.20 -5.35
CA THR A 112 -12.50 13.69 -5.95
C THR A 112 -12.65 13.12 -7.36
N GLY A 113 -13.83 13.24 -7.98
CA GLY A 113 -14.05 12.78 -9.36
C GLY A 113 -14.14 11.26 -9.55
N LEU A 114 -14.26 10.50 -8.45
CA LEU A 114 -14.52 9.06 -8.52
C LEU A 114 -15.93 8.78 -9.08
N THR A 115 -16.04 7.73 -9.91
CA THR A 115 -17.33 7.15 -10.29
C THR A 115 -18.03 6.50 -9.08
N ASP A 116 -19.33 6.20 -9.17
CA ASP A 116 -20.07 5.57 -8.07
C ASP A 116 -19.48 4.23 -7.62
N ALA A 117 -19.01 3.41 -8.58
CA ALA A 117 -18.30 2.16 -8.29
C ALA A 117 -16.98 2.43 -7.54
N GLU A 118 -16.18 3.40 -7.99
CA GLU A 118 -14.92 3.74 -7.35
C GLU A 118 -15.12 4.36 -5.96
N VAL A 119 -16.17 5.16 -5.75
CA VAL A 119 -16.57 5.64 -4.42
C VAL A 119 -16.92 4.48 -3.51
N ALA A 120 -17.73 3.53 -3.97
CA ALA A 120 -18.11 2.36 -3.20
C ALA A 120 -16.88 1.51 -2.82
N ALA A 121 -15.97 1.30 -3.76
CA ALA A 121 -14.74 0.57 -3.52
C ALA A 121 -13.79 1.30 -2.56
N TYR A 122 -13.60 2.61 -2.75
CA TYR A 122 -12.77 3.43 -1.87
C TYR A 122 -13.27 3.36 -0.43
N ASP A 123 -14.57 3.56 -0.20
CA ASP A 123 -15.17 3.58 1.13
C ASP A 123 -15.02 2.21 1.79
N LEU A 124 -15.38 1.13 1.09
CA LEU A 124 -15.29 -0.23 1.60
C LEU A 124 -13.85 -0.58 1.99
N VAL A 125 -12.89 -0.39 1.08
CA VAL A 125 -11.49 -0.76 1.30
C VAL A 125 -10.88 0.11 2.40
N THR A 126 -11.19 1.40 2.43
CA THR A 126 -10.65 2.32 3.46
C THR A 126 -11.20 2.00 4.85
N GLU A 127 -12.50 1.73 4.97
CA GLU A 127 -13.10 1.30 6.24
C GLU A 127 -12.51 -0.04 6.70
N ALA A 128 -12.44 -1.04 5.80
CA ALA A 128 -11.88 -2.36 6.13
C ALA A 128 -10.39 -2.32 6.53
N LEU A 129 -9.59 -1.39 5.98
CA LEU A 129 -8.18 -1.24 6.35
C LEU A 129 -7.97 -0.49 7.68
N ARG A 130 -8.87 0.45 8.02
CA ARG A 130 -8.70 1.34 9.19
C ARG A 130 -9.46 0.86 10.43
N GLY A 131 -10.57 0.18 10.24
CA GLY A 131 -11.45 -0.30 11.30
C GLY A 131 -11.40 -1.83 11.44
N ASN A 132 -12.21 -2.33 12.37
CA ASN A 132 -12.50 -3.75 12.52
C ASN A 132 -13.86 -4.13 11.91
N ASP A 133 -14.60 -3.15 11.39
CA ASP A 133 -15.95 -3.31 10.85
C ASP A 133 -16.21 -2.32 9.72
N VAL A 134 -17.19 -2.62 8.87
CA VAL A 134 -17.63 -1.78 7.75
C VAL A 134 -19.06 -1.32 8.05
N ALA A 135 -19.32 -0.02 7.89
CA ALA A 135 -20.65 0.51 8.15
C ALA A 135 -21.69 -0.10 7.17
N GLN A 136 -22.90 -0.37 7.66
CA GLN A 136 -23.99 -0.97 6.87
C GLN A 136 -24.22 -0.22 5.54
N ARG A 137 -24.24 1.12 5.56
CA ARG A 137 -24.39 1.96 4.36
C ARG A 137 -23.27 1.77 3.32
N THR A 138 -22.07 1.44 3.79
CA THR A 138 -20.89 1.22 2.94
C THR A 138 -20.98 -0.16 2.31
N TYR A 139 -21.38 -1.17 3.09
CA TYR A 139 -21.70 -2.51 2.59
C TYR A 139 -22.80 -2.49 1.52
N GLU A 140 -23.96 -1.91 1.80
CA GLU A 140 -25.11 -1.88 0.88
C GLU A 140 -24.77 -1.23 -0.47
N ARG A 141 -24.03 -0.12 -0.42
CA ARG A 141 -23.57 0.58 -1.61
C ARG A 141 -22.56 -0.22 -2.42
N ALA A 142 -21.67 -0.96 -1.76
CA ALA A 142 -20.74 -1.84 -2.45
C ALA A 142 -21.46 -3.05 -3.06
N VAL A 143 -22.45 -3.63 -2.37
CA VAL A 143 -23.29 -4.70 -2.93
C VAL A 143 -24.08 -4.21 -4.14
N ALA A 144 -24.62 -2.98 -4.11
CA ALA A 144 -25.32 -2.40 -5.25
C ALA A 144 -24.44 -2.27 -6.52
N GLN A 145 -23.13 -2.04 -6.34
CA GLN A 145 -22.19 -1.89 -7.45
C GLN A 145 -21.57 -3.22 -7.91
N PHE A 146 -21.30 -4.15 -6.99
CA PHE A 146 -20.45 -5.32 -7.25
C PHE A 146 -21.14 -6.66 -6.96
N GLY A 147 -22.32 -6.65 -6.35
CA GLY A 147 -22.92 -7.82 -5.72
C GLY A 147 -22.08 -8.35 -4.55
N GLU A 148 -22.63 -9.32 -3.82
CA GLU A 148 -21.95 -9.91 -2.65
C GLU A 148 -20.62 -10.56 -3.01
N ARG A 149 -20.58 -11.28 -4.16
CA ARG A 149 -19.35 -11.89 -4.67
C ARG A 149 -18.26 -10.84 -4.90
N GLY A 150 -18.58 -9.74 -5.58
CA GLY A 150 -17.59 -8.69 -5.86
C GLY A 150 -17.14 -7.96 -4.60
N VAL A 151 -18.02 -7.78 -3.61
CA VAL A 151 -17.65 -7.25 -2.29
C VAL A 151 -16.60 -8.15 -1.61
N VAL A 152 -16.84 -9.47 -1.59
CA VAL A 152 -15.87 -10.42 -1.03
C VAL A 152 -14.55 -10.39 -1.81
N GLU A 153 -14.60 -10.42 -3.14
CA GLU A 153 -13.39 -10.36 -3.99
C GLU A 153 -12.58 -9.07 -3.75
N LEU A 154 -13.25 -7.94 -3.54
CA LEU A 154 -12.62 -6.66 -3.27
C LEU A 154 -11.94 -6.62 -1.88
N VAL A 155 -12.60 -7.15 -0.85
CA VAL A 155 -12.02 -7.27 0.50
C VAL A 155 -10.86 -8.27 0.51
N VAL A 156 -10.99 -9.42 -0.17
CA VAL A 156 -9.92 -10.40 -0.33
C VAL A 156 -8.74 -9.81 -1.09
N THR A 157 -8.98 -8.97 -2.10
CA THR A 157 -7.93 -8.21 -2.80
C THR A 157 -7.19 -7.29 -1.82
N ALA A 158 -7.91 -6.50 -1.03
CA ALA A 158 -7.31 -5.62 -0.05
C ALA A 158 -6.50 -6.37 1.02
N GLY A 159 -7.02 -7.51 1.51
CA GLY A 159 -6.34 -8.40 2.44
C GLY A 159 -5.09 -9.05 1.85
N TYR A 160 -5.17 -9.53 0.61
CA TYR A 160 -4.06 -10.16 -0.10
C TYR A 160 -2.87 -9.20 -0.26
N TYR A 161 -3.10 -8.01 -0.81
CA TYR A 161 -2.02 -7.01 -0.93
C TYR A 161 -1.56 -6.51 0.43
N THR A 162 -2.43 -6.49 1.44
CA THR A 162 -2.01 -6.19 2.81
C THR A 162 -1.00 -7.23 3.33
N THR A 163 -1.24 -8.52 3.10
CA THR A 163 -0.30 -9.59 3.45
C THR A 163 1.02 -9.42 2.71
N LEU A 164 0.99 -9.18 1.40
CA LEU A 164 2.20 -8.98 0.60
C LEU A 164 2.99 -7.75 1.07
N ALA A 165 2.31 -6.64 1.32
CA ALA A 165 2.90 -5.42 1.86
C ALA A 165 3.58 -5.67 3.21
N MET A 166 2.95 -6.43 4.11
CA MET A 166 3.54 -6.79 5.39
C MET A 166 4.83 -7.60 5.23
N VAL A 167 4.83 -8.59 4.34
CA VAL A 167 6.03 -9.39 4.06
C VAL A 167 7.14 -8.53 3.44
N MET A 168 6.83 -7.69 2.46
CA MET A 168 7.83 -6.82 1.82
C MET A 168 8.37 -5.73 2.76
N ASN A 169 7.53 -5.18 3.65
CA ASN A 169 7.98 -4.24 4.68
C ASN A 169 8.88 -4.92 5.72
N LEU A 170 8.55 -6.16 6.10
CA LEU A 170 9.42 -6.99 6.95
C LEU A 170 10.77 -7.23 6.25
N ALA A 171 10.74 -7.67 5.00
CA ALA A 171 11.91 -7.96 4.18
C ALA A 171 12.72 -6.70 3.84
N ARG A 172 12.11 -5.51 3.84
CA ARG A 172 12.68 -4.27 3.28
C ARG A 172 12.99 -4.42 1.79
N THR A 173 12.07 -5.04 1.06
CA THR A 173 12.18 -5.23 -0.39
C THR A 173 12.43 -3.89 -1.09
N PRO A 174 13.48 -3.79 -1.92
CA PRO A 174 13.84 -2.54 -2.58
C PRO A 174 12.83 -2.16 -3.67
N VAL A 175 12.58 -0.86 -3.82
CA VAL A 175 11.87 -0.32 -4.97
C VAL A 175 12.82 -0.32 -6.18
N PRO A 176 12.39 -0.78 -7.37
CA PRO A 176 13.24 -0.75 -8.55
C PRO A 176 13.71 0.68 -8.88
N PRO A 177 14.98 0.88 -9.26
CA PRO A 177 15.48 2.20 -9.65
C PRO A 177 14.67 2.81 -10.80
N GLY A 178 14.37 4.11 -10.70
CA GLY A 178 13.61 4.84 -11.74
C GLY A 178 12.10 4.57 -11.73
N ALA A 179 11.60 3.74 -10.82
CA ALA A 179 10.16 3.48 -10.70
C ALA A 179 9.43 4.63 -9.99
N PRO A 180 8.09 4.74 -10.16
CA PRO A 180 7.25 5.69 -9.45
C PRO A 180 7.46 5.60 -7.93
N VAL A 181 7.63 6.76 -7.28
CA VAL A 181 7.91 6.84 -5.84
C VAL A 181 6.65 7.22 -5.09
N LEU A 182 6.27 6.39 -4.11
CA LEU A 182 5.28 6.76 -3.11
C LEU A 182 5.88 7.81 -2.17
N PRO A 183 5.32 9.04 -2.07
CA PRO A 183 5.85 10.06 -1.17
C PRO A 183 5.80 9.58 0.28
N ALA A 184 6.90 9.73 1.02
CA ALA A 184 6.93 9.35 2.44
C ALA A 184 5.87 10.12 3.24
N ARG A 185 5.11 9.42 4.10
CA ARG A 185 4.30 10.11 5.11
C ARG A 185 5.22 10.85 6.07
N ASN A 186 4.78 12.01 6.53
CA ASN A 186 5.44 12.73 7.61
C ASN A 186 5.18 11.98 8.93
N ARG A 187 5.96 10.93 9.21
CA ARG A 187 5.87 10.11 10.43
C ARG A 187 7.19 10.17 11.20
N ASP A 188 7.13 10.13 12.53
CA ASP A 188 8.30 10.02 13.40
C ASP A 188 8.92 8.61 13.33
N GLU A 189 10.06 8.40 14.00
CA GLU A 189 10.77 7.11 14.03
C GLU A 189 9.95 5.94 14.60
N ARG A 190 8.83 6.23 15.28
CA ARG A 190 7.88 5.24 15.81
C ARG A 190 6.62 5.12 14.94
N GLY A 191 6.62 5.71 13.75
CA GLY A 191 5.51 5.67 12.81
C GLY A 191 4.34 6.59 13.15
N ARG A 192 4.49 7.50 14.14
CA ARG A 192 3.41 8.42 14.53
C ARG A 192 3.37 9.63 13.60
N PRO A 193 2.19 10.18 13.24
CA PRO A 193 2.12 11.39 12.44
C PRO A 193 2.94 12.51 13.09
N CYS A 194 3.88 13.09 12.34
CA CYS A 194 4.56 14.30 12.75
C CYS A 194 3.60 15.47 12.59
N PRO A 195 3.48 16.36 13.59
CA PRO A 195 2.68 17.57 13.43
C PRO A 195 3.23 18.41 12.26
N PRO A 196 2.38 19.17 11.56
CA PRO A 196 2.85 20.08 10.52
C PRO A 196 3.90 21.05 11.10
N PRO A 197 4.86 21.50 10.28
CA PRO A 197 5.80 22.53 10.72
C PRO A 197 5.00 23.74 11.21
N ARG A 198 5.39 24.28 12.37
CA ARG A 198 4.78 25.51 12.89
C ARG A 198 4.97 26.63 11.87
N THR A 199 3.92 27.42 11.62
CA THR A 199 3.97 28.61 10.76
C THR A 199 5.18 29.48 11.11
N GLY A 200 6.05 29.71 10.12
CA GLY A 200 7.31 30.45 10.27
C GLY A 200 8.59 29.61 10.30
N CYS A 201 8.49 28.27 10.34
CA CYS A 201 9.64 27.37 10.23
C CYS A 201 9.74 26.81 8.79
N THR A 202 10.64 27.35 7.98
CA THR A 202 10.87 26.92 6.58
C THR A 202 11.71 25.64 6.47
N THR A 203 12.25 25.14 7.58
CA THR A 203 13.12 23.96 7.59
C THR A 203 12.28 22.69 7.75
N ARG A 204 12.29 21.81 6.73
CA ARG A 204 11.80 20.43 6.90
C ARG A 204 12.62 19.77 8.02
N CYS A 205 11.93 19.18 9.00
CA CYS A 205 12.57 18.30 9.98
C CYS A 205 13.24 17.13 9.24
N THR A 206 14.54 17.25 9.01
CA THR A 206 15.40 16.25 8.38
C THR A 206 16.42 15.68 9.39
N ALA A 207 16.36 16.10 10.65
CA ALA A 207 17.32 15.67 11.65
C ALA A 207 17.01 14.23 12.13
N PRO A 208 17.96 13.29 12.05
CA PRO A 208 17.87 12.02 12.76
C PRO A 208 18.13 12.28 14.25
N VAL A 209 17.33 11.65 15.12
CA VAL A 209 17.62 11.39 16.55
C VAL A 209 18.12 12.57 17.41
N ARG A 210 17.28 12.98 18.37
CA ARG A 210 17.66 13.59 19.68
C ARG A 210 18.55 14.85 19.69
N SER A 211 18.55 15.71 18.69
CA SER A 211 18.87 17.11 18.96
C SER A 211 17.58 17.85 19.28
N ARG A 212 17.43 18.35 20.51
CA ARG A 212 16.45 19.43 20.78
C ARG A 212 16.63 20.48 19.68
N CYS A 213 15.56 20.91 19.02
CA CYS A 213 15.62 22.03 18.09
C CYS A 213 16.09 23.28 18.87
N SER A 214 17.40 23.52 18.89
CA SER A 214 18.02 24.65 19.59
C SER A 214 17.79 25.99 18.89
N SER A 215 17.06 26.02 17.76
CA SER A 215 16.91 27.20 16.91
C SER A 215 15.48 27.71 16.76
N CYS A 216 14.51 27.20 17.54
CA CYS A 216 13.21 27.86 17.67
C CYS A 216 13.25 28.88 18.82
N PRO A 217 13.08 30.20 18.59
CA PRO A 217 12.97 31.16 19.68
C PRO A 217 11.74 30.82 20.52
N ALA A 218 11.96 30.67 21.84
CA ALA A 218 10.91 30.44 22.82
C ALA A 218 10.19 31.77 23.14
N SER A 219 9.44 32.33 22.19
CA SER A 219 8.50 33.41 22.49
C SER A 219 7.39 33.54 21.45
N ALA A 220 6.29 32.86 21.71
CA ALA A 220 4.97 33.34 21.29
C ALA A 220 4.00 33.02 22.42
N ALA A 221 3.81 34.01 23.29
CA ALA A 221 2.88 33.97 24.40
C ALA A 221 1.46 33.68 23.90
N ARG A 222 0.70 32.89 24.66
CA ARG A 222 -0.75 32.75 24.47
C ARG A 222 -1.41 34.11 24.71
N PRO A 223 -2.35 34.58 23.86
CA PRO A 223 -3.23 35.67 24.26
C PRO A 223 -4.10 35.17 25.42
N GLY A 224 -4.03 35.88 26.55
CA GLY A 224 -4.76 35.57 27.76
C GLY A 224 -6.27 35.74 27.60
N ALA A 225 -7.03 34.91 28.31
CA ALA A 225 -8.44 35.09 28.53
C ALA A 225 -8.65 36.39 29.33
N GLY A 226 -9.32 37.36 28.73
CA GLY A 226 -9.81 38.56 29.43
C GLY A 226 -11.15 38.25 30.08
N THR A 227 -11.18 38.30 31.41
CA THR A 227 -12.40 38.53 32.19
C THR A 227 -12.75 40.01 32.14
N GLY A 228 -13.97 40.31 31.68
CA GLY A 228 -14.61 41.62 31.70
C GLY A 228 -16.07 41.46 31.38
#